data_AF-A0AAQ2C5T1-F1
#
_entry.id   AF-A0AAQ2C5T1-F1
#
_cell.length_a   1.000
_cell.length_b   1.000
_cell.length_c   1.000
_cell.angle_alpha   90.00
_cell.angle_beta   90.00
_cell.angle_gamma   90.00
#
_symmetry.space_group_name_H-M   'P 1'
#
loop_
_entity.id
_entity.type
_entity.pdbx_description
1 polymer ?
#
loop_
_entity_poly.entity_id
_entity_poly.type
_entity_poly.pdbx_seq_one_letter_code
_entity_poly.pdbx_strand_id
1 'polypeptide(L)'
;MAAPHSRVHCLCQGSRQRPGKASWTLTGTIAPPRSLVPRGDPRLAREGRVHLGHRPGTRCVGRHSAHRAHRRDCEGGGARIVIAYPVGHEPTIWQPDPEEVAHRFVLGNTSRASPNAPPLIAVCMNPSHADHGQADKTVNRLIRASVEHGYGGWLMVNLYPERSTDPSMLSEFDPALSSANCAAIERVLTQHGATEVLGAWGGLKHASLRRGKRDVLDTLARLGVRLFSFDEPTAGGDPRHPTPRTGPLPMLGPKRYLT
;
A
#
# COMPACT_ATOMS: atom_id res chain seq x y z
N MET A 1 29.52 -66.47 -1.58
CA MET A 1 28.39 -65.92 -0.79
C MET A 1 27.60 -65.00 -1.70
N ALA A 2 26.29 -65.28 -1.81
CA ALA A 2 25.17 -64.51 -2.34
C ALA A 2 25.30 -63.71 -3.67
N ALA A 3 24.26 -63.92 -4.49
CA ALA A 3 24.09 -63.59 -5.89
C ALA A 3 23.68 -62.12 -6.18
N PRO A 4 23.66 -61.72 -7.48
CA PRO A 4 23.43 -60.36 -7.97
C PRO A 4 21.98 -60.14 -8.50
N HIS A 5 21.79 -59.07 -9.28
CA HIS A 5 20.65 -58.74 -10.17
C HIS A 5 19.50 -57.93 -9.53
N SER A 6 18.74 -57.10 -10.24
CA SER A 6 18.81 -56.48 -11.57
C SER A 6 17.67 -55.46 -11.60
N ARG A 7 17.78 -54.47 -12.49
CA ARG A 7 16.66 -53.60 -12.88
C ARG A 7 15.46 -54.44 -13.36
N VAL A 8 14.26 -54.03 -12.94
CA VAL A 8 12.99 -54.46 -13.55
C VAL A 8 12.21 -53.21 -13.94
N HIS A 9 11.99 -53.05 -15.24
CA HIS A 9 10.93 -52.23 -15.81
C HIS A 9 9.59 -52.93 -15.54
N CYS A 10 8.58 -52.19 -15.11
CA CYS A 10 7.19 -52.65 -15.18
C CYS A 10 6.38 -51.62 -15.97
N LEU A 11 6.07 -51.99 -17.21
CA LEU A 11 4.97 -51.44 -18.00
C LEU A 11 3.72 -52.23 -17.59
N CYS A 12 2.68 -51.53 -17.13
CA CYS A 12 1.34 -52.09 -17.11
C CYS A 12 0.36 -51.05 -17.68
N GLN A 13 -0.37 -51.49 -18.70
CA GLN A 13 -1.36 -50.73 -19.45
C GLN A 13 -2.64 -50.56 -18.63
N GLY A 14 -3.47 -49.61 -19.09
CA GLY A 14 -4.54 -49.02 -18.31
C GLY A 14 -5.82 -49.85 -18.17
N SER A 15 -6.63 -49.41 -17.23
CA SER A 15 -8.09 -49.55 -17.29
C SER A 15 -8.71 -48.29 -16.67
N ARG A 16 -9.51 -47.60 -17.46
CA ARG A 16 -10.30 -46.43 -17.06
C ARG A 16 -11.30 -46.83 -15.98
N GLN A 17 -11.27 -46.17 -14.83
CA GLN A 17 -12.46 -45.99 -14.00
C GLN A 17 -12.47 -44.57 -13.42
N ARG A 18 -13.57 -43.86 -13.67
CA ARG A 18 -13.91 -42.56 -13.07
C ARG A 18 -14.44 -42.80 -11.66
N PRO A 19 -14.02 -42.06 -10.62
CA PRO A 19 -14.80 -41.92 -9.41
C PRO A 19 -15.64 -40.64 -9.45
N GLY A 20 -16.84 -40.75 -8.88
CA GLY A 20 -17.95 -39.83 -9.02
C GLY A 20 -17.74 -38.44 -8.42
N LYS A 21 -18.56 -37.51 -8.93
CA LYS A 21 -18.78 -36.19 -8.36
C LYS A 21 -19.29 -36.34 -6.92
N ALA A 22 -18.53 -35.89 -5.94
CA ALA A 22 -19.04 -35.65 -4.60
C ALA A 22 -19.78 -34.30 -4.61
N SER A 23 -21.11 -34.37 -4.65
CA SER A 23 -22.01 -33.25 -4.42
C SER A 23 -22.13 -33.03 -2.91
N TRP A 24 -21.59 -31.92 -2.41
CA TRP A 24 -21.85 -31.47 -1.05
C TRP A 24 -23.02 -30.48 -1.07
N THR A 25 -24.21 -30.94 -0.71
CA THR A 25 -25.33 -30.07 -0.33
C THR A 25 -25.17 -29.71 1.14
N LEU A 26 -24.70 -28.49 1.42
CA LEU A 26 -24.77 -27.87 2.74
C LEU A 26 -26.14 -27.20 2.89
N THR A 27 -27.13 -27.93 3.39
CA THR A 27 -28.33 -27.36 4.01
C THR A 27 -28.03 -27.10 5.48
N GLY A 28 -27.73 -25.84 5.79
CA GLY A 28 -27.49 -25.38 7.16
C GLY A 28 -27.68 -23.88 7.24
N THR A 29 -28.92 -23.44 7.44
CA THR A 29 -29.26 -22.04 7.72
C THR A 29 -28.81 -21.70 9.13
N ILE A 30 -27.65 -21.05 9.28
CA ILE A 30 -27.22 -20.45 10.55
C ILE A 30 -27.75 -19.02 10.56
N ALA A 31 -28.75 -18.77 11.40
CA ALA A 31 -29.27 -17.43 11.67
C ALA A 31 -28.22 -16.60 12.45
N PRO A 32 -28.06 -15.30 12.15
CA PRO A 32 -27.14 -14.44 12.89
C PRO A 32 -27.66 -14.15 14.31
N PRO A 33 -26.77 -13.99 15.32
CA PRO A 33 -27.18 -13.61 16.67
C PRO A 33 -27.74 -12.18 16.68
N ARG A 34 -28.89 -12.02 17.33
CA ARG A 34 -29.54 -10.73 17.59
C ARG A 34 -28.62 -9.83 18.42
N SER A 35 -28.26 -8.67 17.87
CA SER A 35 -27.60 -7.59 18.61
C SER A 35 -28.58 -6.97 19.61
N LEU A 36 -28.30 -7.13 20.90
CA LEU A 36 -28.92 -6.36 21.98
C LEU A 36 -28.35 -4.93 21.95
N VAL A 37 -29.15 -3.99 21.47
CA VAL A 37 -28.89 -2.55 21.62
C VAL A 37 -29.55 -2.10 22.94
N PRO A 38 -28.80 -1.59 23.93
CA PRO A 38 -29.41 -0.93 25.08
C PRO A 38 -30.00 0.41 24.62
N ARG A 39 -31.30 0.62 24.88
CA ARG A 39 -31.96 1.91 24.70
C ARG A 39 -31.41 2.88 25.75
N GLY A 40 -30.71 3.93 25.31
CA GLY A 40 -30.34 5.06 26.16
C GLY A 40 -31.54 5.98 26.41
N ASP A 41 -31.72 6.33 27.67
CA ASP A 41 -32.76 7.22 28.21
C ASP A 41 -32.54 8.69 27.76
N PRO A 42 -33.53 9.37 27.15
CA PRO A 42 -33.38 10.73 26.67
C PRO A 42 -33.82 11.76 27.72
N ARG A 43 -33.05 11.95 28.80
CA ARG A 43 -33.18 13.14 29.66
C ARG A 43 -31.83 13.46 30.34
N LEU A 44 -31.17 14.52 29.88
CA LEU A 44 -30.42 15.49 30.70
C LEU A 44 -29.74 16.50 29.76
N ALA A 45 -30.53 17.48 29.33
CA ALA A 45 -30.03 18.77 28.90
C ALA A 45 -29.98 19.67 30.13
N ARG A 46 -28.82 20.26 30.43
CA ARG A 46 -28.61 21.71 30.70
C ARG A 46 -27.32 22.01 31.45
N GLU A 47 -26.72 23.11 30.98
CA GLU A 47 -25.98 24.14 31.73
C GLU A 47 -24.53 23.86 32.17
N GLY A 48 -23.67 24.86 31.93
CA GLY A 48 -22.32 24.91 32.51
C GLY A 48 -21.24 25.61 31.68
N ARG A 49 -21.48 26.83 31.18
CA ARG A 49 -20.43 27.70 30.62
C ARG A 49 -19.62 28.27 31.80
N VAL A 50 -18.33 27.96 31.89
CA VAL A 50 -17.45 28.52 32.95
C VAL A 50 -16.38 29.39 32.30
N HIS A 51 -16.46 30.69 32.57
CA HIS A 51 -15.41 31.68 32.31
C HIS A 51 -14.29 31.53 33.34
N LEU A 52 -13.04 31.43 32.88
CA LEU A 52 -11.86 31.59 33.74
C LEU A 52 -11.49 33.07 33.79
N GLY A 53 -11.66 33.63 35.00
CA GLY A 53 -11.41 35.03 35.32
C GLY A 53 -9.93 35.36 35.43
N HIS A 54 -9.61 36.57 34.96
CA HIS A 54 -8.41 37.33 35.29
C HIS A 54 -8.46 37.82 36.74
N ARG A 55 -7.31 37.79 37.44
CA ARG A 55 -6.99 38.72 38.53
C ARG A 55 -5.49 39.10 38.55
N PRO A 56 -5.13 40.26 39.13
CA PRO A 56 -3.92 41.00 38.80
C PRO A 56 -2.89 41.09 39.96
N GLY A 57 -1.69 41.57 39.63
CA GLY A 57 -0.60 41.95 40.54
C GLY A 57 0.74 41.67 39.83
N THR A 58 1.78 42.50 39.82
CA THR A 58 2.17 43.68 40.61
C THR A 58 3.22 44.46 39.78
N ARG A 59 3.30 45.78 39.98
CA ARG A 59 4.36 46.64 39.43
C ARG A 59 5.68 46.37 40.15
N CYS A 60 6.78 46.27 39.39
CA CYS A 60 8.11 46.65 39.84
C CYS A 60 8.77 47.55 38.78
N VAL A 61 9.32 48.65 39.25
CA VAL A 61 9.97 49.72 38.48
C VAL A 61 11.47 49.43 38.48
N GLY A 62 12.12 49.50 37.32
CA GLY A 62 13.58 49.37 37.20
C GLY A 62 14.04 49.91 35.85
N ARG A 63 14.78 51.02 35.90
CA ARG A 63 15.27 51.79 34.74
C ARG A 63 16.70 51.35 34.39
N HIS A 64 16.96 51.31 33.08
CA HIS A 64 18.26 51.52 32.39
C HIS A 64 19.20 50.31 32.27
N SER A 65 19.36 49.78 31.05
CA SER A 65 20.40 50.24 30.10
C SER A 65 20.35 49.44 28.81
N ALA A 66 20.62 50.11 27.70
CA ALA A 66 20.54 49.62 26.35
C ALA A 66 21.55 48.50 26.06
N HIS A 67 21.12 47.43 25.40
CA HIS A 67 21.88 46.83 24.30
C HIS A 67 20.94 46.09 23.34
N ARG A 68 21.04 46.53 22.09
CA ARG A 68 20.35 46.07 20.90
C ARG A 68 20.77 44.64 20.57
N ALA A 69 19.84 43.70 20.65
CA ALA A 69 19.94 42.41 19.96
C ALA A 69 18.53 42.01 19.52
N HIS A 70 18.16 42.40 18.30
CA HIS A 70 17.05 41.77 17.61
C HIS A 70 17.46 40.34 17.26
N ARG A 71 17.36 39.41 18.21
CA ARG A 71 17.11 38.02 17.89
C ARG A 71 15.68 37.97 17.39
N ARG A 72 15.51 37.84 16.07
CA ARG A 72 14.27 37.28 15.56
C ARG A 72 14.33 35.82 15.95
N ASP A 73 13.65 35.48 17.03
CA ASP A 73 13.27 34.10 17.26
C ASP A 73 12.31 33.73 16.13
N CYS A 74 12.88 33.14 15.08
CA CYS A 74 12.11 32.50 14.03
C CYS A 74 11.57 31.20 14.64
N GLU A 75 10.52 31.30 15.46
CA GLU A 75 9.61 30.19 15.72
C GLU A 75 8.76 29.97 14.45
N GLY A 76 9.43 29.58 13.37
CA GLY A 76 8.83 29.04 12.17
C GLY A 76 8.46 27.58 12.43
N GLY A 77 7.58 27.34 13.41
CA GLY A 77 6.89 26.07 13.59
C GLY A 77 5.91 25.86 12.44
N GLY A 78 6.43 25.66 11.22
CA GLY A 78 5.61 25.32 10.07
C GLY A 78 4.89 24.01 10.38
N ALA A 79 3.58 24.08 10.62
CA ALA A 79 2.75 22.91 10.84
C ALA A 79 3.01 21.92 9.71
N ARG A 80 3.54 20.72 10.04
CA ARG A 80 3.65 19.63 9.07
C ARG A 80 2.26 19.39 8.50
N ILE A 81 2.10 19.55 7.19
CA ILE A 81 0.85 19.22 6.51
C ILE A 81 0.70 17.70 6.60
N VAL A 82 -0.12 17.23 7.54
CA VAL A 82 -0.50 15.83 7.65
C VAL A 82 -1.54 15.54 6.57
N ILE A 83 -1.23 14.60 5.68
CA ILE A 83 -2.16 14.14 4.66
C ILE A 83 -2.90 12.94 5.23
N ALA A 84 -4.21 13.08 5.45
CA ALA A 84 -5.04 11.98 5.90
C ALA A 84 -5.44 11.05 4.74
N TYR A 85 -5.68 9.80 5.06
CA TYR A 85 -6.39 8.87 4.18
C TYR A 85 -7.83 9.37 3.95
N PRO A 86 -8.42 9.15 2.76
CA PRO A 86 -9.86 9.28 2.58
C PRO A 86 -10.59 8.35 3.56
N VAL A 87 -11.64 8.87 4.19
CA VAL A 87 -12.39 8.14 5.23
C VAL A 87 -12.85 6.77 4.71
N GLY A 88 -12.53 5.71 5.46
CA GLY A 88 -12.86 4.33 5.12
C GLY A 88 -11.91 3.65 4.14
N HIS A 89 -10.81 4.32 3.77
CA HIS A 89 -9.73 3.80 2.93
C HIS A 89 -8.38 3.76 3.66
N GLU A 90 -8.37 3.95 4.98
CA GLU A 90 -7.22 3.77 5.86
C GLU A 90 -6.63 2.36 5.65
N PRO A 91 -5.31 2.18 5.68
CA PRO A 91 -4.71 0.89 5.42
C PRO A 91 -5.14 -0.13 6.47
N THR A 92 -5.48 -1.34 6.01
CA THR A 92 -5.75 -2.51 6.84
C THR A 92 -4.66 -3.58 6.66
N ILE A 93 -3.72 -3.34 5.74
CA ILE A 93 -2.60 -4.21 5.39
C ILE A 93 -1.36 -3.33 5.31
N TRP A 94 -0.31 -3.74 6.00
CA TRP A 94 1.05 -3.23 5.85
C TRP A 94 2.01 -4.41 6.05
N GLN A 95 3.10 -4.43 5.30
CA GLN A 95 4.15 -5.44 5.46
C GLN A 95 5.52 -4.78 5.37
N PRO A 96 6.43 -5.02 6.33
CA PRO A 96 6.26 -5.91 7.50
C PRO A 96 5.24 -5.40 8.53
N ASP A 97 4.73 -6.31 9.36
CA ASP A 97 3.86 -6.04 10.51
C ASP A 97 4.45 -6.77 11.74
N PRO A 98 5.01 -6.08 12.76
CA PRO A 98 4.97 -4.62 12.96
C PRO A 98 5.75 -3.83 11.90
N GLU A 99 5.37 -2.56 11.70
CA GLU A 99 5.98 -1.67 10.69
C GLU A 99 7.46 -1.42 10.99
N GLU A 100 8.29 -1.54 9.96
CA GLU A 100 9.70 -1.19 10.01
C GLU A 100 9.96 0.16 9.31
N VAL A 101 10.84 0.96 9.89
CA VAL A 101 11.17 2.29 9.35
C VAL A 101 12.00 2.18 8.07
N ALA A 102 12.84 1.15 7.96
CA ALA A 102 13.83 1.02 6.89
C ALA A 102 13.23 0.55 5.55
N HIS A 103 12.17 -0.26 5.58
CA HIS A 103 11.62 -0.84 4.35
C HIS A 103 10.13 -1.17 4.47
N ARG A 104 9.45 -1.21 3.32
CA ARG A 104 8.05 -1.61 3.22
C ARG A 104 7.77 -2.35 1.91
N PHE A 105 7.18 -3.53 2.02
CA PHE A 105 6.81 -4.38 0.90
C PHE A 105 5.41 -4.07 0.39
N VAL A 106 4.43 -3.95 1.30
CA VAL A 106 3.01 -3.81 0.98
C VAL A 106 2.37 -2.75 1.86
N LEU A 107 1.45 -1.99 1.29
CA LEU A 107 0.53 -1.10 2.02
C LEU A 107 -0.82 -1.10 1.31
N GLY A 108 -1.93 -1.17 2.04
CA GLY A 108 -3.23 -0.90 1.43
C GLY A 108 -4.43 -1.33 2.25
N ASN A 109 -5.59 -1.26 1.61
CA ASN A 109 -6.89 -1.61 2.17
C ASN A 109 -7.66 -2.46 1.16
N THR A 110 -7.99 -3.69 1.56
CA THR A 110 -8.77 -4.64 0.78
C THR A 110 -10.06 -5.05 1.47
N SER A 111 -10.52 -4.26 2.46
CA SER A 111 -11.71 -4.58 3.27
C SER A 111 -12.99 -4.74 2.46
N ARG A 112 -13.05 -4.13 1.26
CA ARG A 112 -14.18 -4.19 0.33
C ARG A 112 -13.91 -5.08 -0.88
N ALA A 113 -12.75 -5.75 -0.92
CA ALA A 113 -12.36 -6.55 -2.07
C ALA A 113 -13.19 -7.84 -2.12
N SER A 114 -13.59 -8.22 -3.33
CA SER A 114 -14.32 -9.47 -3.58
C SER A 114 -13.90 -10.07 -4.93
N PRO A 115 -14.28 -11.31 -5.26
CA PRO A 115 -13.99 -11.89 -6.56
C PRO A 115 -14.47 -11.04 -7.76
N ASN A 116 -15.56 -10.29 -7.59
CA ASN A 116 -16.12 -9.42 -8.64
C ASN A 116 -15.64 -7.96 -8.56
N ALA A 117 -14.92 -7.61 -7.49
CA ALA A 117 -14.36 -6.28 -7.26
C ALA A 117 -12.99 -6.44 -6.59
N PRO A 118 -11.95 -6.90 -7.33
CA PRO A 118 -10.61 -7.05 -6.77
C PRO A 118 -10.03 -5.68 -6.40
N PRO A 119 -8.95 -5.63 -5.59
CA PRO A 119 -8.27 -4.37 -5.35
C PRO A 119 -7.46 -3.92 -6.57
N LEU A 120 -7.28 -2.61 -6.73
CA LEU A 120 -6.27 -2.05 -7.62
C LEU A 120 -4.89 -2.27 -7.00
N ILE A 121 -4.07 -3.10 -7.64
CA ILE A 121 -2.70 -3.35 -7.21
C ILE A 121 -1.76 -2.49 -8.05
N ALA A 122 -1.03 -1.59 -7.38
CA ALA A 122 -0.10 -0.66 -8.00
C ALA A 122 1.34 -0.97 -7.62
N VAL A 123 2.21 -1.05 -8.63
CA VAL A 123 3.66 -1.18 -8.49
C VAL A 123 4.27 0.22 -8.55
N CYS A 124 4.71 0.73 -7.41
CA CYS A 124 5.32 2.06 -7.25
C CYS A 124 6.85 1.98 -7.22
N MET A 125 7.54 3.14 -7.18
CA MET A 125 9.00 3.19 -7.21
C MET A 125 9.61 2.61 -5.93
N ASN A 126 9.46 3.31 -4.81
CA ASN A 126 9.90 2.89 -3.49
C ASN A 126 9.02 3.55 -2.42
N PRO A 127 8.93 2.97 -1.21
CA PRO A 127 8.18 3.56 -0.11
C PRO A 127 8.72 4.94 0.26
N SER A 128 7.80 5.86 0.57
CA SER A 128 8.14 7.24 0.95
C SER A 128 7.46 7.62 2.28
N HIS A 129 6.52 8.56 2.26
CA HIS A 129 5.99 9.18 3.46
C HIS A 129 4.86 8.38 4.11
N ALA A 130 3.95 7.80 3.30
CA ALA A 130 2.78 7.13 3.85
C ALA A 130 3.14 6.02 4.84
N ASP A 131 2.36 5.88 5.91
CA ASP A 131 2.44 4.84 6.96
C ASP A 131 1.01 4.40 7.34
N HIS A 132 0.85 3.63 8.42
CA HIS A 132 -0.46 3.13 8.85
C HIS A 132 -1.45 4.24 9.28
N GLY A 133 -0.98 5.43 9.70
CA GLY A 133 -1.81 6.52 10.19
C GLY A 133 -1.87 7.75 9.28
N GLN A 134 -0.88 7.94 8.41
CA GLN A 134 -0.75 9.09 7.53
C GLN A 134 -0.56 8.64 6.08
N ALA A 135 -1.31 9.27 5.17
CA ALA A 135 -1.20 9.02 3.75
C ALA A 135 -0.16 9.94 3.11
N ASP A 136 0.04 9.78 1.80
CA ASP A 136 0.70 10.77 0.97
C ASP A 136 -0.11 11.03 -0.31
N LYS A 137 0.35 11.99 -1.12
CA LYS A 137 -0.35 12.40 -2.34
C LYS A 137 -0.45 11.24 -3.36
N THR A 138 0.54 10.36 -3.40
CA THR A 138 0.56 9.20 -4.31
C THR A 138 -0.50 8.20 -3.89
N VAL A 139 -0.54 7.85 -2.60
CA VAL A 139 -1.53 6.93 -2.03
C VAL A 139 -2.94 7.47 -2.23
N ASN A 140 -3.22 8.72 -1.88
CA ASN A 140 -4.55 9.30 -2.09
C ASN A 140 -4.95 9.31 -3.56
N ARG A 141 -3.97 9.39 -4.47
CA ARG A 141 -4.24 9.31 -5.90
C ARG A 141 -4.61 7.91 -6.36
N LEU A 142 -3.92 6.89 -5.86
CA LEU A 142 -4.24 5.49 -6.09
C LEU A 142 -5.61 5.12 -5.51
N ILE A 143 -5.93 5.60 -4.32
CA ILE A 143 -7.25 5.41 -3.70
C ILE A 143 -8.35 6.00 -4.59
N ARG A 144 -8.15 7.24 -5.06
CA ARG A 144 -9.11 7.86 -5.98
C ARG A 144 -9.26 7.05 -7.27
N ALA A 145 -8.15 6.64 -7.90
CA ALA A 145 -8.20 5.82 -9.11
C ALA A 145 -8.91 4.48 -8.86
N SER A 146 -8.66 3.82 -7.73
CA SER A 146 -9.36 2.60 -7.32
C SER A 146 -10.88 2.82 -7.28
N VAL A 147 -11.34 3.90 -6.64
CA VAL A 147 -12.78 4.19 -6.51
C VAL A 147 -13.41 4.50 -7.86
N GLU A 148 -12.77 5.37 -8.65
CA GLU A 148 -13.33 5.87 -9.92
C GLU A 148 -13.40 4.75 -10.98
N HIS A 149 -12.50 3.76 -10.92
CA HIS A 149 -12.52 2.57 -11.80
C HIS A 149 -13.27 1.37 -11.21
N GLY A 150 -13.92 1.51 -10.05
CA GLY A 150 -14.77 0.46 -9.46
C GLY A 150 -14.04 -0.70 -8.80
N TYR A 151 -12.77 -0.54 -8.42
CA TYR A 151 -12.04 -1.55 -7.64
C TYR A 151 -12.50 -1.60 -6.18
N GLY A 152 -12.52 -2.80 -5.60
CA GLY A 152 -12.95 -3.05 -4.22
C GLY A 152 -11.89 -2.74 -3.16
N GLY A 153 -10.85 -2.00 -3.50
CA GLY A 153 -9.74 -1.69 -2.59
C GLY A 153 -8.48 -1.31 -3.34
N TRP A 154 -7.41 -1.04 -2.60
CA TRP A 154 -6.14 -0.65 -3.16
C TRP A 154 -4.99 -1.35 -2.44
N LEU A 155 -3.96 -1.69 -3.19
CA LEU A 155 -2.69 -2.19 -2.67
C LEU A 155 -1.55 -1.49 -3.41
N MET A 156 -0.56 -1.06 -2.65
CA MET A 156 0.70 -0.53 -3.13
C MET A 156 1.80 -1.53 -2.80
N VAL A 157 2.51 -1.97 -3.84
CA VAL A 157 3.79 -2.67 -3.76
C VAL A 157 4.85 -1.82 -4.46
N ASN A 158 6.14 -2.17 -4.34
CA ASN A 158 7.23 -1.32 -4.83
C ASN A 158 8.23 -2.08 -5.68
N LEU A 159 8.94 -1.37 -6.58
CA LEU A 159 10.06 -1.93 -7.32
C LEU A 159 11.22 -2.29 -6.39
N TYR A 160 11.45 -1.46 -5.37
CA TYR A 160 12.45 -1.72 -4.34
C TYR A 160 11.91 -1.24 -2.98
N PRO A 161 12.02 -2.05 -1.90
CA PRO A 161 11.25 -1.82 -0.68
C PRO A 161 11.94 -0.86 0.31
N GLU A 162 13.19 -0.44 0.09
CA GLU A 162 13.86 0.52 0.97
C GLU A 162 13.11 1.87 1.02
N ARG A 163 12.76 2.31 2.23
CA ARG A 163 11.97 3.52 2.45
C ARG A 163 12.88 4.74 2.34
N SER A 164 12.59 5.60 1.36
CA SER A 164 13.30 6.87 1.19
C SER A 164 12.41 7.92 0.52
N THR A 165 12.47 9.15 1.03
CA THR A 165 11.82 10.31 0.42
C THR A 165 12.58 10.85 -0.79
N ASP A 166 13.89 10.60 -0.85
CA ASP A 166 14.75 10.89 -1.99
C ASP A 166 15.31 9.57 -2.57
N PRO A 167 14.80 9.12 -3.72
CA PRO A 167 15.27 7.88 -4.34
C PRO A 167 16.75 7.91 -4.77
N SER A 168 17.40 9.07 -4.81
CA SER A 168 18.83 9.17 -5.08
C SER A 168 19.70 8.79 -3.87
N MET A 169 19.11 8.74 -2.68
CA MET A 169 19.75 8.40 -1.41
C MET A 169 19.58 6.92 -1.03
N LEU A 170 19.05 6.09 -1.93
CA LEU A 170 18.91 4.65 -1.69
C LEU A 170 20.29 4.00 -1.52
N SER A 171 20.32 2.99 -0.67
CA SER A 171 21.51 2.17 -0.47
C SER A 171 21.82 1.33 -1.71
N GLU A 172 23.02 0.74 -1.72
CA GLU A 172 23.37 -0.26 -2.72
C GLU A 172 22.36 -1.41 -2.72
N PHE A 173 22.19 -2.02 -3.89
CA PHE A 173 21.18 -3.06 -4.08
C PHE A 173 21.48 -4.28 -3.20
N ASP A 174 20.53 -4.63 -2.35
CA ASP A 174 20.53 -5.84 -1.53
C ASP A 174 19.68 -6.93 -2.22
N PRO A 175 20.30 -8.03 -2.69
CA PRO A 175 19.58 -9.12 -3.33
C PRO A 175 18.58 -9.83 -2.41
N ALA A 176 18.88 -9.96 -1.12
CA ALA A 176 17.99 -10.61 -0.16
C ALA A 176 16.73 -9.77 0.06
N LEU A 177 16.91 -8.45 0.18
CA LEU A 177 15.80 -7.50 0.30
C LEU A 177 14.92 -7.49 -0.97
N SER A 178 15.53 -7.51 -2.16
CA SER A 178 14.80 -7.61 -3.43
C SER A 178 14.02 -8.93 -3.54
N SER A 179 14.63 -10.05 -3.14
CA SER A 179 13.98 -11.36 -3.14
C SER A 179 12.79 -11.40 -2.19
N ALA A 180 12.91 -10.81 -0.99
CA ALA A 180 11.82 -10.71 -0.03
C ALA A 180 10.66 -9.86 -0.58
N ASN A 181 10.98 -8.75 -1.27
CA ASN A 181 10.00 -7.90 -1.93
C ASN A 181 9.25 -8.65 -3.05
N CYS A 182 9.96 -9.38 -3.91
CA CYS A 182 9.34 -10.18 -4.96
C CYS A 182 8.44 -11.28 -4.39
N ALA A 183 8.85 -11.93 -3.29
CA ALA A 183 8.02 -12.91 -2.60
C ALA A 183 6.75 -12.29 -1.99
N ALA A 184 6.82 -11.06 -1.47
CA ALA A 184 5.65 -10.32 -0.99
C ALA A 184 4.70 -9.96 -2.13
N ILE A 185 5.24 -9.52 -3.28
CA ILE A 185 4.45 -9.25 -4.49
C ILE A 185 3.74 -10.51 -4.98
N GLU A 186 4.45 -11.63 -5.14
CA GLU A 186 3.87 -12.91 -5.55
C GLU A 186 2.74 -13.36 -4.63
N ARG A 187 2.93 -13.23 -3.31
CA ARG A 187 1.90 -13.55 -2.32
C ARG A 187 0.65 -12.70 -2.49
N VAL A 188 0.81 -11.38 -2.63
CA VAL A 188 -0.30 -10.44 -2.85
C VAL A 188 -1.06 -10.77 -4.14
N LEU A 189 -0.34 -10.99 -5.24
CA LEU A 189 -0.95 -11.28 -6.54
C LEU A 189 -1.71 -12.60 -6.51
N THR A 190 -1.14 -13.63 -5.90
CA THR A 190 -1.76 -14.95 -5.76
C THR A 190 -2.99 -14.88 -4.87
N GLN A 191 -2.90 -14.21 -3.72
CA GLN A 191 -4.00 -14.07 -2.76
C GLN A 191 -5.24 -13.40 -3.39
N HIS A 192 -5.03 -12.46 -4.30
CA HIS A 192 -6.11 -11.73 -4.96
C HIS A 192 -6.43 -12.22 -6.38
N GLY A 193 -5.81 -13.30 -6.85
CA GLY A 193 -6.00 -13.82 -8.22
C GLY A 193 -5.74 -12.77 -9.30
N ALA A 194 -4.78 -11.86 -9.06
CA ALA A 194 -4.54 -10.72 -9.93
C ALA A 194 -3.92 -11.18 -11.26
N THR A 195 -4.52 -10.77 -12.37
CA THR A 195 -4.02 -11.02 -13.74
C THR A 195 -3.38 -9.78 -14.39
N GLU A 196 -3.47 -8.65 -13.69
CA GLU A 196 -2.93 -7.39 -14.14
C GLU A 196 -2.59 -6.47 -12.97
N VAL A 197 -1.61 -5.58 -13.17
CA VAL A 197 -1.18 -4.58 -12.18
C VAL A 197 -0.94 -3.23 -12.83
N LEU A 198 -1.19 -2.17 -12.06
CA LEU A 198 -0.91 -0.81 -12.47
C LEU A 198 0.58 -0.50 -12.25
N GLY A 199 1.28 -0.11 -13.30
CA GLY A 199 2.60 0.52 -13.19
C GLY A 199 2.49 1.98 -12.77
N ALA A 200 3.28 2.39 -11.78
CA ALA A 200 3.19 3.72 -11.17
C ALA A 200 4.56 4.27 -10.71
N TRP A 201 5.67 3.85 -11.31
CA TRP A 201 7.02 4.17 -10.83
C TRP A 201 7.70 5.39 -11.48
N GLY A 202 7.32 5.81 -12.69
CA GLY A 202 7.98 6.96 -13.33
C GLY A 202 9.43 6.70 -13.75
N GLY A 203 10.26 7.74 -13.78
CA GLY A 203 11.66 7.62 -14.23
C GLY A 203 12.60 7.10 -13.16
N LEU A 204 13.39 6.06 -13.48
CA LEU A 204 14.27 5.36 -12.53
C LEU A 204 15.73 5.79 -12.64
N LYS A 205 16.20 6.64 -11.74
CA LYS A 205 17.59 7.15 -11.73
C LYS A 205 18.58 6.26 -10.96
N HIS A 206 18.14 5.64 -9.86
CA HIS A 206 19.02 4.85 -9.00
C HIS A 206 19.25 3.43 -9.54
N ALA A 207 20.43 2.86 -9.31
CA ALA A 207 20.79 1.53 -9.80
C ALA A 207 19.94 0.43 -9.14
N SER A 208 19.69 0.52 -7.83
CA SER A 208 18.85 -0.43 -7.09
C SER A 208 17.42 -0.48 -7.62
N LEU A 209 16.86 0.67 -8.00
CA LEU A 209 15.53 0.74 -8.62
C LEU A 209 15.49 0.08 -10.01
N ARG A 210 16.52 0.27 -10.83
CA ARG A 210 16.61 -0.40 -12.14
C ARG A 210 16.77 -1.92 -12.01
N ARG A 211 17.47 -2.38 -10.97
CA ARG A 211 17.58 -3.81 -10.64
C ARG A 211 16.24 -4.35 -10.14
N GLY A 212 15.64 -3.72 -9.13
CA GLY A 212 14.32 -4.08 -8.61
C GLY A 212 13.22 -4.07 -9.67
N LYS A 213 13.26 -3.14 -10.63
CA LYS A 213 12.39 -3.17 -11.81
C LYS A 213 12.48 -4.49 -12.57
N ARG A 214 13.69 -4.98 -12.85
CA ARG A 214 13.87 -6.24 -13.57
C ARG A 214 13.32 -7.41 -12.77
N ASP A 215 13.69 -7.51 -11.49
CA ASP A 215 13.24 -8.60 -10.62
C ASP A 215 11.71 -8.65 -10.49
N VAL A 216 11.06 -7.48 -10.36
CA VAL A 216 9.59 -7.39 -10.31
C VAL A 216 8.98 -7.75 -11.66
N LEU A 217 9.49 -7.25 -12.78
CA LEU A 217 8.97 -7.59 -14.10
C LEU A 217 9.13 -9.09 -14.42
N ASP A 218 10.26 -9.70 -14.04
CA ASP A 218 10.48 -11.14 -14.17
C ASP A 218 9.47 -11.94 -13.32
N THR A 219 9.18 -11.46 -12.12
CA THR A 219 8.14 -12.02 -11.24
C THR A 219 6.75 -11.93 -11.89
N LEU A 220 6.37 -10.77 -12.44
CA LEU A 220 5.10 -10.59 -13.13
C LEU A 220 4.99 -11.50 -14.37
N ALA A 221 6.05 -11.57 -15.18
CA ALA A 221 6.11 -12.41 -16.37
C ALA A 221 5.95 -13.89 -16.03
N ARG A 222 6.66 -14.39 -14.99
CA ARG A 222 6.53 -15.77 -14.50
C ARG A 222 5.11 -16.10 -14.04
N LEU A 223 4.41 -15.13 -13.46
CA LEU A 223 3.03 -15.29 -13.00
C LEU A 223 1.98 -15.04 -14.09
N GLY A 224 2.39 -14.62 -15.30
CA GLY A 224 1.47 -14.26 -16.39
C GLY A 224 0.66 -12.99 -16.10
N VAL A 225 1.17 -12.10 -15.24
CA VAL A 225 0.49 -10.87 -14.81
C VAL A 225 0.88 -9.72 -15.75
N ARG A 226 -0.13 -9.09 -16.34
CA ARG A 226 0.08 -8.00 -17.30
C ARG A 226 0.29 -6.66 -16.61
N LEU A 227 1.21 -5.87 -17.12
CA LEU A 227 1.42 -4.50 -16.64
C LEU A 227 0.55 -3.53 -17.45
N PHE A 228 -0.14 -2.61 -16.78
CA PHE A 228 -0.88 -1.53 -17.46
C PHE A 228 -0.63 -0.17 -16.84
N SER A 229 -0.99 0.90 -17.56
CA SER A 229 -1.12 2.26 -17.04
C SER A 229 -2.47 2.86 -17.46
N PHE A 230 -2.98 3.82 -16.67
CA PHE A 230 -4.17 4.60 -17.04
C PHE A 230 -3.82 5.83 -17.88
N ASP A 231 -2.55 6.24 -17.87
CA ASP A 231 -2.08 7.43 -18.56
C ASP A 231 -1.06 7.04 -19.65
N GLU A 232 -0.80 7.96 -20.57
CA GLU A 232 0.23 7.75 -21.59
C GLU A 232 1.59 7.50 -20.93
N PRO A 233 2.35 6.47 -21.36
CA PRO A 233 3.70 6.25 -20.85
C PRO A 233 4.62 7.46 -21.03
N THR A 234 5.77 7.39 -20.37
CA THR A 234 6.89 8.28 -20.68
C THR A 234 7.44 7.98 -22.08
N ALA A 235 8.25 8.88 -22.64
CA ALA A 235 8.93 8.63 -23.92
C ALA A 235 9.83 7.38 -23.89
N GLY A 236 10.29 6.95 -22.71
CA GLY A 236 11.04 5.72 -22.51
C GLY A 236 10.19 4.47 -22.31
N GLY A 237 8.87 4.54 -22.50
CA GLY A 237 7.94 3.42 -22.34
C GLY A 237 7.55 3.10 -20.89
N ASP A 238 8.20 3.73 -19.90
CA ASP A 238 7.85 3.54 -18.49
C ASP A 238 6.49 4.14 -18.12
N PRO A 239 5.71 3.51 -17.23
CA PRO A 239 4.52 4.13 -16.65
C PRO A 239 4.91 5.38 -15.88
N ARG A 240 4.04 6.38 -15.88
CA ARG A 240 4.28 7.60 -15.12
C ARG A 240 4.01 7.42 -13.63
N HIS A 241 4.69 8.22 -12.82
CA HIS A 241 4.38 8.33 -11.39
C HIS A 241 3.04 9.08 -11.22
N PRO A 242 2.15 8.71 -10.27
CA PRO A 242 0.87 9.38 -10.03
C PRO A 242 0.97 10.89 -9.74
N THR A 243 2.08 11.30 -9.11
CA THR A 243 2.38 12.71 -8.79
C THR A 243 3.73 13.12 -9.37
N PRO A 244 3.86 13.29 -10.70
CA PRO A 244 5.10 13.73 -11.31
C PRO A 244 5.31 15.24 -11.05
N ARG A 245 6.54 15.72 -11.27
CA ARG A 245 6.91 17.14 -11.06
C ARG A 245 6.13 18.11 -11.95
N THR A 246 5.57 17.63 -13.07
CA THR A 246 4.75 18.40 -14.01
C THR A 246 3.30 18.60 -13.54
N GLY A 247 2.92 18.04 -12.39
CA GLY A 247 1.56 18.07 -11.85
C GLY A 247 0.90 16.69 -11.83
N PRO A 248 -0.04 16.44 -10.90
CA PRO A 248 -0.64 15.13 -10.68
C PRO A 248 -1.39 14.63 -11.92
N LEU A 249 -1.29 13.33 -12.19
CA LEU A 249 -1.98 12.72 -13.33
C LEU A 249 -3.45 12.47 -13.03
N PRO A 250 -4.33 12.47 -14.05
CA PRO A 250 -5.73 12.11 -13.89
C PRO A 250 -5.90 10.65 -13.46
N MET A 251 -5.14 9.70 -14.05
CA MET A 251 -5.33 8.25 -13.81
C MET A 251 -6.76 7.77 -14.07
N LEU A 252 -7.50 8.47 -14.94
CA LEU A 252 -8.89 8.19 -15.30
C LEU A 252 -9.03 7.73 -16.77
N GLY A 253 -7.91 7.57 -17.49
CA GLY A 253 -7.92 7.06 -18.84
C GLY A 253 -8.20 5.55 -18.91
N PRO A 254 -8.41 5.01 -20.13
CA PRO A 254 -8.53 3.57 -20.32
C PRO A 254 -7.20 2.87 -19.99
N LYS A 255 -7.28 1.58 -19.66
CA LYS A 255 -6.08 0.75 -19.45
C LYS A 255 -5.27 0.64 -20.74
N ARG A 256 -3.97 0.91 -20.63
CA ARG A 256 -2.97 0.72 -21.67
C ARG A 256 -1.96 -0.30 -21.19
N TYR A 257 -1.94 -1.47 -21.81
CA TYR A 257 -1.00 -2.52 -21.45
C TYR A 257 0.39 -2.18 -21.97
N LEU A 258 1.39 -2.37 -21.12
CA LEU A 258 2.79 -2.10 -21.43
C LEU A 258 3.46 -3.40 -21.86
N THR A 259 4.31 -3.30 -22.88
CA THR A 259 5.10 -4.40 -23.44
C THR A 259 6.49 -4.46 -22.84
#